data_AF-A0A2M7FMF3-F1
#
_entry.id   AF-A0A2M7FMF3-F1
#
_cell.length_a   1.000
_cell.length_b   1.000
_cell.length_c   1.000
_cell.angle_alpha   90.00
_cell.angle_beta   90.00
_cell.angle_gamma   90.00
#
_symmetry.space_group_name_H-M   'P 1'
#
loop_
_entity.id
_entity.type
_entity.pdbx_description
1 polymer ?
#
loop_
_entity_poly.entity_id
_entity_poly.type
_entity_poly.pdbx_seq_one_letter_code
_entity_poly.pdbx_strand_id
1 'polypeptide(L)' 'MARKKTRAEKIESGYRLQNFRMVASERTVAKDASEFGYLSSEYVVKDLIKTLVYTMVIVGLLVWAKIKIG' A
#
# COMPACT_ATOMS: atom_id res chain seq x y z
N MET A 1 -5.84 -32.41 -35.26
CA MET A 1 -5.70 -32.95 -33.88
C MET A 1 -4.46 -32.35 -33.25
N ALA A 2 -4.55 -31.73 -32.07
CA ALA A 2 -3.39 -31.15 -31.39
C ALA A 2 -2.46 -32.26 -30.87
N ARG A 3 -1.17 -32.17 -31.19
CA ARG A 3 -0.14 -33.14 -30.77
C ARG A 3 -0.09 -33.19 -29.24
N LYS A 4 -0.25 -34.38 -28.63
CA LYS A 4 -0.15 -34.53 -27.17
C LYS A 4 1.30 -34.26 -26.74
N LYS A 5 1.50 -33.24 -25.91
CA LYS A 5 2.81 -32.89 -25.35
C LYS A 5 3.40 -34.04 -24.55
N THR A 6 4.70 -34.27 -24.72
CA THR A 6 5.44 -35.27 -23.95
C THR A 6 5.57 -34.84 -22.49
N ARG A 7 5.91 -35.78 -21.60
CA ARG A 7 6.03 -35.50 -20.16
C ARG A 7 7.10 -34.43 -19.87
N ALA A 8 8.19 -34.43 -20.62
CA ALA A 8 9.25 -33.42 -20.55
C ALA A 8 8.76 -32.02 -20.98
N GLU A 9 8.06 -31.92 -22.10
CA GLU A 9 7.50 -30.64 -22.59
C GLU A 9 6.45 -30.05 -21.63
N LYS A 10 5.71 -30.89 -20.89
CA LYS A 10 4.77 -30.43 -19.86
C LYS A 10 5.50 -29.82 -18.67
N ILE A 11 6.61 -30.41 -18.26
CA ILE A 11 7.43 -29.93 -17.14
C ILE A 11 8.06 -28.57 -17.51
N GLU A 12 8.67 -28.46 -18.69
CA GLU A 12 9.27 -27.21 -19.17
C GLU A 12 8.23 -26.09 -19.34
N SER A 13 7.04 -26.42 -19.87
CA SER A 13 5.90 -25.50 -19.94
C SER A 13 5.45 -25.03 -18.56
N GLY A 14 5.45 -25.92 -17.56
CA GLY A 14 5.08 -25.61 -16.18
C GLY A 14 6.07 -24.65 -15.52
N TYR A 15 7.38 -24.90 -15.69
CA TYR A 15 8.43 -23.99 -15.21
C TYR A 15 8.34 -22.61 -15.86
N ARG A 16 8.09 -22.53 -17.18
CA ARG A 16 7.91 -21.24 -17.87
C ARG A 16 6.67 -20.49 -17.37
N LEU A 17 5.57 -21.19 -17.09
CA LEU A 17 4.36 -20.59 -16.52
C LEU A 17 4.57 -20.06 -15.11
N GLN A 18 5.35 -20.75 -14.28
CA GLN A 18 5.71 -20.28 -12.93
C GLN A 18 6.58 -19.03 -13.00
N ASN A 19 7.59 -19.00 -13.87
CA ASN A 19 8.43 -17.81 -14.07
C ASN A 19 7.63 -16.63 -14.61
N PHE A 20 6.70 -16.85 -15.55
CA PHE A 20 5.80 -15.80 -16.02
C PHE A 20 4.92 -15.24 -14.90
N ARG A 21 4.41 -16.11 -14.01
CA ARG A 21 3.62 -15.69 -12.85
C ARG A 21 4.44 -14.85 -11.87
N MET A 22 5.67 -15.25 -11.56
CA MET A 22 6.55 -14.47 -10.69
C MET A 22 6.87 -13.09 -11.28
N VAL A 23 7.29 -13.04 -12.54
CA VAL A 23 7.62 -11.78 -13.22
C VAL A 23 6.39 -10.86 -13.34
N ALA A 24 5.21 -11.43 -13.57
CA ALA A 24 3.97 -10.66 -13.57
C ALA A 24 3.66 -10.09 -12.17
N SER A 25 3.83 -10.88 -11.10
CA SER A 25 3.60 -10.42 -9.73
C SER A 25 4.58 -9.33 -9.30
N GLU A 26 5.86 -9.43 -9.68
CA GLU A 26 6.86 -8.39 -9.40
C GLU A 26 6.52 -7.08 -10.11
N ARG A 27 6.07 -7.16 -11.38
CA ARG A 27 5.64 -5.98 -12.13
C ARG A 27 4.38 -5.33 -11.54
N THR A 28 3.43 -6.11 -11.03
CA THR A 28 2.25 -5.55 -10.36
C THR A 28 2.62 -4.87 -9.04
N VAL A 29 3.50 -5.47 -8.23
CA VAL A 29 3.96 -4.83 -6.97
C VAL A 29 4.71 -3.53 -7.23
N ALA A 30 5.58 -3.51 -8.25
CA ALA A 30 6.29 -2.29 -8.65
C ALA A 30 5.33 -1.21 -9.18
N LYS A 31 4.31 -1.62 -9.96
CA LYS A 31 3.25 -0.71 -10.42
C LYS A 31 2.44 -0.16 -9.25
N ASP A 32 1.99 -1.00 -8.33
CA ASP A 32 1.23 -0.59 -7.16
C ASP A 32 2.02 0.37 -6.28
N ALA A 33 3.33 0.14 -6.09
CA ALA A 33 4.20 1.07 -5.38
C ALA A 33 4.36 2.42 -6.10
N SER A 34 4.38 2.42 -7.44
CA SER A 34 4.48 3.65 -8.24
C SER A 34 3.16 4.42 -8.34
N GLU A 35 2.04 3.70 -8.49
CA GLU A 35 0.70 4.27 -8.64
C GLU A 35 0.16 4.70 -7.28
N PHE A 36 0.35 3.93 -6.22
CA PHE A 36 -0.12 4.25 -4.86
C PHE A 36 0.98 4.79 -3.95
N GLY A 37 2.16 5.14 -4.50
CA GLY A 37 3.24 5.78 -3.74
C GLY A 37 2.82 7.12 -3.11
N TYR A 38 1.84 7.83 -3.68
CA TYR A 38 1.26 9.04 -3.09
C TYR A 38 0.37 8.75 -1.86
N LEU A 39 -0.16 7.53 -1.74
CA LEU A 39 -0.83 7.01 -0.54
C LEU A 39 0.17 6.41 0.45
N SER A 40 1.48 6.44 0.15
CA SER A 40 2.49 6.03 1.11
C SER A 40 2.26 6.87 2.37
N SER A 41 1.91 6.12 3.41
CA SER A 41 1.46 6.54 4.73
C SER A 41 2.14 7.80 5.26
N GLU A 42 3.38 8.06 4.87
CA GLU A 42 4.18 9.18 5.32
C GLU A 42 3.52 10.57 5.13
N TYR A 43 2.88 10.85 3.99
CA TYR A 43 2.25 12.16 3.77
C TYR A 43 0.91 12.29 4.50
N VAL A 44 0.09 11.23 4.44
CA VAL A 44 -1.20 11.18 5.14
C VAL A 44 -1.00 11.25 6.65
N VAL A 45 -0.02 10.52 7.19
CA VAL A 45 0.30 10.52 8.62
C VAL A 45 0.90 11.86 9.06
N LYS A 46 1.76 12.50 8.25
CA LYS A 46 2.28 13.84 8.58
C LYS A 46 1.16 14.87 8.72
N ASP A 47 0.17 14.84 7.82
CA ASP A 47 -0.95 15.78 7.87
C ASP A 47 -1.94 15.46 9.00
N LEU A 48 -2.19 14.16 9.23
CA LEU A 48 -3.01 13.68 10.34
C LEU A 48 -2.41 14.08 11.71
N ILE A 49 -1.10 13.94 11.88
CA ILE A 49 -0.40 14.33 13.11
C ILE A 49 -0.50 15.84 13.35
N LYS A 50 -0.28 16.66 12.31
CA LYS A 50 -0.44 18.12 12.43
C LYS A 50 -1.84 18.48 12.89
N THR A 51 -2.86 17.90 12.25
CA THR A 51 -4.26 18.14 12.58
C THR A 51 -4.57 17.74 14.02
N LEU A 52 -4.05 16.59 14.47
CA LEU A 52 -4.22 16.10 15.83
C LEU A 52 -3.59 17.03 16.87
N VAL A 53 -2.37 17.53 16.61
CA VAL A 53 -1.69 18.49 17.48
C VAL A 53 -2.50 19.78 17.60
N TYR A 54 -2.94 20.37 16.48
CA TYR A 54 -3.76 21.60 16.52
C TYR A 54 -5.06 21.38 17.27
N THR A 55 -5.71 20.24 17.09
CA THR A 55 -6.96 19.91 17.80
C THR A 55 -6.72 19.82 19.30
N MET A 56 -5.63 19.18 19.74
CA MET A 56 -5.25 19.09 21.15
C MET A 56 -5.02 20.47 21.78
N VAL A 57 -4.35 21.37 21.05
CA VAL A 57 -4.09 22.74 21.50
C VAL A 57 -5.40 23.51 21.66
N ILE A 58 -6.30 23.44 20.68
CA ILE A 58 -7.60 24.13 20.71
C ILE A 58 -8.43 23.63 21.89
N VAL A 59 -8.53 22.31 22.08
CA VAL A 59 -9.29 21.73 23.20
C VAL A 59 -8.67 22.14 24.54
N GLY A 60 -7.34 22.13 24.66
CA GLY A 60 -6.64 22.59 25.87
C GLY A 60 -6.95 24.05 26.21
N LEU A 61 -6.93 24.94 25.21
CA LEU A 61 -7.28 26.35 25.38
C LEU A 61 -8.75 26.52 25.80
N LEU A 62 -9.67 25.76 25.22
CA LEU A 62 -11.09 25.81 25.55
C LEU A 62 -11.35 25.34 26.99
N VAL A 63 -10.69 24.26 27.43
CA VAL A 63 -10.79 23.78 28.82
C VAL A 63 -10.23 24.81 29.79
N TRP A 64 -9.06 25.38 29.47
CA TRP A 64 -8.45 26.41 30.30
C TRP A 64 -9.34 27.66 30.41
N ALA A 65 -9.90 28.13 29.29
CA ALA A 65 -10.84 29.24 29.26
C ALA A 65 -12.09 28.94 30.10
N LYS A 66 -12.64 27.73 30.02
CA LYS A 66 -13.78 27.32 30.84
C LYS A 66 -13.48 27.36 32.34
N ILE A 67 -12.28 26.95 32.76
CA ILE A 67 -11.84 26.98 34.17
C ILE A 67 -11.58 28.42 34.65
N LYS A 68 -11.16 29.31 33.76
CA LYS A 68 -10.86 30.72 34.09
C LYS A 68 -12.09 31.62 34.10
N ILE A 69 -13.09 31.31 33.27
CA ILE A 69 -14.32 32.09 33.11
C ILE A 69 -15.46 31.56 33.99
N GLY A 70 -15.51 30.25 34.23
CA GLY A 70 -16.44 29.62 35.19
C GLY A 70 -15.87 29.59 36.60
#